data_AF-A0A962B2A9-F1
#
_entry.id   AF-A0A962B2A9-F1
#
_cell.length_a   1.000
_cell.length_b   1.000
_cell.length_c   1.000
_cell.angle_alpha   90.00
_cell.angle_beta   90.00
_cell.angle_gamma   90.00
#
_symmetry.space_group_name_H-M   'P 1'
#
loop_
_entity.id
_entity.type
_entity.pdbx_description
1 polymer ?
#
loop_
_entity_poly.entity_id
_entity_poly.type
_entity_poly.pdbx_seq_one_letter_code
_entity_poly.pdbx_strand_id
1 'polypeptide(L)' 'MKVETVRAELTALVNRAADRQIEWRDAYERVHGRLSEIRRAGLDVPDDLARMERQIATECVSESQGR' A
#
# COMPACT_ATOMS: atom_id res chain seq x y z
N MET A 1 16.58 0.02 6.97
CA MET A 1 15.43 0.79 6.44
C MET A 1 14.65 1.33 7.63
N LYS A 2 14.37 2.63 7.69
CA LYS A 2 13.57 3.17 8.81
C LYS A 2 12.08 3.04 8.47
N VAL A 3 11.30 2.54 9.43
CA VAL A 3 9.83 2.36 9.29
C VAL A 3 9.14 3.68 8.92
N GLU A 4 9.63 4.81 9.44
CA GLU A 4 9.13 6.15 9.11
C GLU A 4 9.23 6.49 7.61
N THR A 5 10.30 6.04 6.94
CA THR A 5 10.51 6.26 5.50
C THR A 5 9.54 5.42 4.67
N VAL A 6 9.34 4.16 5.07
CA VAL A 6 8.37 3.26 4.42
C VAL A 6 6.96 3.82 4.56
N ARG A 7 6.59 4.31 5.75
CA ARG A 7 5.27 4.91 5.97
C ARG A 7 5.02 6.09 5.05
N ALA A 8 5.99 7.01 4.92
CA ALA A 8 5.86 8.17 4.05
C ALA A 8 5.73 7.78 2.56
N GLU A 9 6.53 6.80 2.12
CA GLU A 9 6.48 6.24 0.77
C GLU A 9 5.12 5.62 0.45
N LEU A 10 4.61 4.75 1.33
CA LEU A 10 3.31 4.09 1.15
C LEU A 10 2.15 5.10 1.19
N THR A 11 2.22 6.10 2.07
CA THR A 11 1.22 7.18 2.13
C THR A 11 1.19 7.97 0.82
N ALA A 12 2.35 8.25 0.23
CA ALA A 12 2.42 8.95 -1.05
C ALA A 12 1.80 8.13 -2.20
N LEU A 13 1.99 6.80 -2.20
CA LEU A 13 1.35 5.92 -3.19
C LEU A 13 -0.18 5.94 -3.07
N VAL A 14 -0.70 5.84 -1.84
CA VAL A 14 -2.15 5.93 -1.56
C VAL A 14 -2.71 7.25 -2.07
N ASN A 15 -2.05 8.37 -1.76
CA ASN A 15 -2.52 9.70 -2.18
C ASN A 15 -2.50 9.86 -3.70
N ARG A 16 -1.49 9.32 -4.40
CA ARG A 16 -1.45 9.35 -5.86
C ARG A 16 -2.58 8.53 -6.49
N ALA A 17 -2.90 7.37 -5.91
CA ALA A 17 -4.01 6.56 -6.38
C ALA A 17 -5.37 7.24 -6.12
N ALA A 18 -5.53 7.86 -4.94
CA ALA A 18 -6.71 8.63 -4.60
C ALA A 18 -6.94 9.82 -5.55
N ASP A 19 -5.86 10.48 -5.97
CA ASP A 19 -5.87 11.57 -6.96
C ASP A 19 -5.94 11.06 -8.42
N ARG A 20 -6.09 9.75 -8.64
CA ARG A 20 -6.12 9.09 -9.96
C ARG A 20 -4.87 9.33 -10.81
N GLN A 21 -3.73 9.63 -10.19
CA GLN A 21 -2.44 9.74 -10.88
C GLN A 21 -1.86 8.36 -11.23
N ILE A 22 -2.26 7.33 -10.49
CA ILE A 22 -1.95 5.92 -10.71
C ILE A 22 -3.20 5.08 -10.41
N GLU A 23 -3.28 3.88 -10.99
CA GLU A 23 -4.36 2.93 -10.71
C GLU A 23 -4.23 2.37 -9.28
N TRP A 24 -5.36 2.05 -8.63
CA TRP A 24 -5.34 1.43 -7.30
C TRP A 24 -4.59 0.09 -7.30
N ARG A 25 -4.63 -0.64 -8.42
CA ARG A 25 -3.89 -1.88 -8.61
C ARG A 25 -2.37 -1.69 -8.55
N ASP A 26 -1.83 -0.68 -9.24
CA ASP A 26 -0.39 -0.39 -9.22
C ASP A 26 0.06 0.06 -7.83
N ALA A 27 -0.76 0.87 -7.15
CA ALA A 27 -0.50 1.24 -5.76
C ALA A 27 -0.49 0.01 -4.84
N TYR A 28 -1.45 -0.90 -4.98
CA TYR A 28 -1.54 -2.14 -4.20
C TYR A 28 -0.30 -3.02 -4.38
N GLU A 29 0.11 -3.28 -5.62
CA GLU A 29 1.26 -4.16 -5.90
C GLU A 29 2.55 -3.62 -5.29
N ARG A 30 2.76 -2.30 -5.35
CA ARG A 30 3.92 -1.64 -4.73
C ARG A 30 3.89 -1.73 -3.21
N VAL A 31 2.73 -1.46 -2.59
CA VAL A 31 2.57 -1.54 -1.13
C VAL A 31 2.75 -2.98 -0.65
N HIS A 32 2.07 -3.93 -1.29
CA HIS A 32 2.15 -5.35 -0.97
C HIS A 32 3.58 -5.89 -1.14
N GLY A 33 4.28 -5.49 -2.21
CA GLY A 33 5.67 -5.84 -2.43
C GLY A 33 6.57 -5.36 -1.29
N ARG A 34 6.43 -4.09 -0.90
CA ARG A 34 7.25 -3.49 0.16
C ARG A 34 7.02 -4.13 1.52
N LEU A 35 5.77 -4.41 1.87
CA LEU A 35 5.42 -5.10 3.12
C LEU A 35 5.87 -6.56 3.10
N SER A 36 5.82 -7.22 1.94
CA SER A 36 6.34 -8.57 1.78
C SER A 36 7.86 -8.62 1.96
N GLU A 37 8.62 -7.62 1.52
CA GLU A 37 10.06 -7.52 1.81
C GLU A 37 10.32 -7.39 3.32
N ILE A 38 9.55 -6.56 4.03
CA ILE A 38 9.66 -6.39 5.49
C ILE A 38 9.38 -7.73 6.20
N ARG A 39 8.28 -8.41 5.82
CA ARG A 39 7.93 -9.73 6.36
C ARG A 39 9.03 -10.77 6.08
N ARG A 40 9.58 -10.79 4.87
CA ARG A 40 10.67 -11.70 4.48
C ARG A 40 11.98 -11.42 5.21
N ALA A 41 12.22 -10.17 5.59
CA ALA A 41 13.36 -9.80 6.43
C ALA A 41 13.18 -10.20 7.91
N GLY A 42 12.06 -10.83 8.28
CA GLY A 42 11.74 -11.21 9.65
C GLY A 42 11.37 -10.01 10.53
N LEU A 43 11.06 -8.87 9.93
CA LEU A 43 10.64 -7.67 10.64
C LEU A 43 9.12 -7.65 10.78
N ASP A 44 8.66 -7.21 11.94
CA ASP A 44 7.23 -7.03 12.19
C ASP A 44 6.70 -5.87 11.34
N VAL A 45 5.55 -6.07 10.70
CA VAL A 45 4.89 -5.03 9.93
C VAL A 45 4.01 -4.23 10.88
N PRO A 46 4.26 -2.91 11.05
CA PRO A 46 3.43 -2.07 11.89
C PRO A 46 1.96 -2.12 11.46
N ASP A 47 1.06 -2.14 12.44
CA ASP A 47 -0.39 -2.24 12.22
C ASP A 47 -0.93 -1.16 11.28
N ASP A 48 -0.41 0.08 11.39
CA ASP A 48 -0.75 1.20 10.50
C ASP A 48 -0.49 0.88 9.01
N LEU A 49 0.64 0.23 8.70
CA LEU A 49 0.98 -0.16 7.34
C LEU A 49 0.10 -1.33 6.85
N ALA A 50 -0.20 -2.28 7.73
CA ALA A 50 -1.13 -3.37 7.42
C ALA A 50 -2.56 -2.85 7.16
N ARG A 51 -2.97 -1.80 7.88
CA ARG A 51 -4.24 -1.11 7.65
C ARG A 51 -4.26 -0.42 6.29
N MET A 52 -3.18 0.26 5.90
CA MET A 52 -3.05 0.85 4.56
C MET A 52 -3.15 -0.21 3.45
N GLU A 53 -2.45 -1.35 3.59
CA GLU A 53 -2.52 -2.45 2.62
C GLU A 53 -3.97 -2.92 2.37
N ARG A 54 -4.73 -3.09 3.46
CA ARG A 54 -6.15 -3.49 3.37
C ARG A 54 -7.04 -2.42 2.74
N GLN A 55 -6.78 -1.15 3.04
CA GLN A 55 -7.54 -0.04 2.44
C GLN A 55 -7.35 -0.03 0.91
N ILE A 56 -6.11 -0.09 0.44
CA ILE A 56 -5.81 -0.09 -1.00
C ILE A 56 -6.37 -1.35 -1.68
N ALA A 57 -6.30 -2.51 -1.03
CA ALA A 57 -6.91 -3.73 -1.55
C ALA A 57 -8.43 -3.57 -1.77
N THR A 58 -9.11 -2.90 -0.83
CA THR A 58 -10.55 -2.63 -0.92
C THR A 58 -10.86 -1.69 -2.08
N GLU A 59 -10.09 -0.62 -2.25
CA GLU A 59 -10.25 0.32 -3.37
C GLU A 59 -9.94 -0.35 -4.72
N CYS A 60 -8.89 -1.18 -4.80
CA CYS A 60 -8.53 -1.93 -6.01
C CYS A 60 -9.66 -2.89 -6.45
N VAL A 61 -10.30 -3.58 -5.49
CA VAL A 61 -11.47 -4.43 -5.79
C VAL A 61 -12.65 -3.59 -6.24
N SER A 62 -12.92 -2.47 -5.55
CA SER A 62 -14.02 -1.56 -5.89
C SER A 62 -13.87 -0.94 -7.28
N GLU A 63 -12.66 -0.54 -7.66
CA GLU A 63 -12.34 -0.04 -9.00
C GLU A 63 -12.50 -1.12 -10.07
N SER A 64 -12.04 -2.35 -9.77
CA SER A 64 -12.17 -3.49 -10.69
C SER A 64 -13.63 -3.93 -10.89
N GLN A 65 -14.54 -3.61 -9.96
CA GLN A 65 -15.96 -3.93 -10.06
C GLN A 65 -16.80 -2.84 -10.76
N GLY A 66 -16.17 -1.75 -11.23
CA GLY A 66 -16.88 -0.67 -11.92
C GLY A 66 -17.84 0.04 -10.98
N ARG A 67 -17.28 0.87 -10.09
CA ARG A 67 -18.05 1.72 -9.18
C ARG A 67 -19.03 2.64 -9.91
#